data_AF-A0A562QIR4-F1
#
_entry.id   AF-A0A562QIR4-F1
#
_cell.length_a   1.000
_cell.length_b   1.000
_cell.length_c   1.000
_cell.angle_alpha   90.00
_cell.angle_beta   90.00
_cell.angle_gamma   90.00
#
_symmetry.space_group_name_H-M   'P 1'
#
loop_
_entity.id
_entity.type
_entity.pdbx_description
1 polymer ?
#
loop_
_entity_poly.entity_id
_entity_poly.type
_entity_poly.pdbx_seq_one_letter_code
_entity_poly.pdbx_strand_id
1 'polypeptide(L)'
;MKRSIFLLTALTASLAAHADSYRLAYSKTENVEVFIDHASGQAWCSPDLALRFVYGSEPAKGSIERLMPKLGGLLASQCSEATRIHWQSTDTQGKLYGHGDTAKASAWALTSGAATDVTAPASVIEKSPALPQEATVAAQPQPPTTEEHSIANAPAALPEEPDKEAAMPVSAVNTQQAALPIFEVSGWRPELAHEGRIKADFLTDFRDQQGCVFRLPAQQDANAHYLSAQSKGIGCSADGFAEGNGKISLVRSDGKKQSEYKGFFHKGLLFNSKAPDLPFIGFDNEHNGLYLLDSDADNKLYVIWQIPYQSYFGAWNAQHPNALIVTENKELFRQLSSIQAVIDRTTQHLDQMGIRAASFDLLAVRDLKKATEKSLAWNTHERREDYWLYQTSISYNKRGGFWHFNPNHSTNYLFRWEERQARRQAEVEAARKREMQHRLEQAGYEAQRQLIKYEELRREALEHPAQLVARQVNDVSYRPGANSGYSSMMQGGSAKVSLIAHLDGKSGESWRLDYPYEAELSVPDGIAVDEGWYFIQGKETLDSEKQDEQDLPLARIEAATVMACKNKGCGELSDPLTLMRLALNDPQWSPDEARETVNKAWPGKQQESR
;
A
#
# COMPACT_ATOMS: atom_id res chain seq x y z
N MET A 1 -48.68 -26.96 -42.96
CA MET A 1 -49.34 -26.46 -41.71
C MET A 1 -48.55 -27.02 -40.53
N LYS A 2 -48.37 -26.34 -39.39
CA LYS A 2 -48.86 -25.03 -38.95
C LYS A 2 -47.73 -23.99 -38.92
N ARG A 3 -48.06 -22.69 -38.80
CA ARG A 3 -47.10 -21.62 -38.46
C ARG A 3 -47.05 -21.49 -36.94
N SER A 4 -45.87 -21.29 -36.37
CA SER A 4 -45.66 -20.64 -35.07
C SER A 4 -44.86 -19.37 -35.30
N ILE A 5 -45.21 -18.29 -34.61
CA ILE A 5 -44.77 -16.93 -34.93
C ILE A 5 -43.56 -16.55 -34.05
N PHE A 6 -42.60 -15.84 -34.65
CA PHE A 6 -41.50 -15.20 -33.91
C PHE A 6 -42.06 -14.18 -32.91
N LEU A 7 -41.74 -14.34 -31.62
CA LEU A 7 -41.76 -13.26 -30.65
C LEU A 7 -40.32 -12.99 -30.23
N LEU A 8 -39.71 -12.03 -30.91
CA LEU A 8 -38.35 -11.59 -30.63
C LEU A 8 -38.40 -10.60 -29.46
N THR A 9 -38.17 -11.09 -28.24
CA THR A 9 -38.07 -10.24 -27.05
C THR A 9 -36.84 -9.33 -27.19
N ALA A 10 -37.07 -8.08 -27.56
CA ALA A 10 -36.03 -7.06 -27.60
C ALA A 10 -35.54 -6.77 -26.18
N LEU A 11 -34.45 -7.43 -25.79
CA LEU A 11 -33.76 -7.13 -24.53
C LEU A 11 -33.13 -5.74 -24.68
N THR A 12 -33.77 -4.73 -24.10
CA THR A 12 -33.25 -3.37 -24.06
C THR A 12 -32.00 -3.36 -23.18
N ALA A 13 -30.84 -3.53 -23.80
CA ALA A 13 -29.55 -3.30 -23.16
C ALA A 13 -29.50 -1.83 -22.75
N SER A 14 -29.73 -1.58 -21.45
CA SER A 14 -29.44 -0.30 -20.84
C SER A 14 -27.97 0.01 -21.07
N LEU A 15 -27.69 1.04 -21.87
CA LEU A 15 -26.33 1.54 -22.09
C LEU A 15 -25.76 2.01 -20.75
N ALA A 16 -24.97 1.14 -20.11
CA ALA A 16 -24.04 1.58 -19.10
C ALA A 16 -23.09 2.56 -19.79
N ALA A 17 -23.02 3.80 -19.30
CA ALA A 17 -22.03 4.74 -19.79
C ALA A 17 -20.65 4.13 -19.56
N HIS A 18 -19.88 3.95 -20.64
CA HIS A 18 -18.49 3.56 -20.50
C HIS A 18 -17.76 4.71 -19.80
N ALA A 19 -17.26 4.40 -18.61
CA ALA A 19 -16.41 5.27 -17.83
C ALA A 19 -14.97 4.77 -17.97
N ASP A 20 -14.08 5.65 -18.39
CA ASP A 20 -12.64 5.44 -18.25
C ASP A 20 -12.28 5.69 -16.77
N SER A 21 -11.24 5.02 -16.26
CA SER A 21 -10.83 5.15 -14.86
C SER A 21 -9.36 5.52 -14.72
N TYR A 22 -9.10 6.67 -14.11
CA TYR A 22 -7.76 7.19 -13.84
C TYR A 22 -7.31 6.82 -12.44
N ARG A 23 -6.16 6.16 -12.28
CA ARG A 23 -5.61 5.78 -10.98
C ARG A 23 -4.91 6.98 -10.32
N LEU A 24 -5.64 7.71 -9.48
CA LEU A 24 -5.16 8.88 -8.74
C LEU A 24 -4.10 8.52 -7.69
N ALA A 25 -4.33 7.46 -6.89
CA ALA A 25 -3.45 7.16 -5.75
C ALA A 25 -3.45 5.67 -5.33
N TYR A 26 -2.48 5.32 -4.48
CA TYR A 26 -2.41 4.04 -3.77
C TYR A 26 -1.89 4.24 -2.35
N SER A 27 -2.58 3.64 -1.38
CA SER A 27 -2.17 3.63 0.03
C SER A 27 -1.84 2.21 0.46
N LYS A 28 -0.54 1.91 0.61
CA LYS A 28 -0.06 0.62 1.13
C LYS A 28 -0.45 0.40 2.60
N THR A 29 -0.61 1.46 3.39
CA THR A 29 -0.96 1.37 4.82
C THR A 29 -2.45 1.16 5.08
N GLU A 30 -3.33 1.63 4.19
CA GLU A 30 -4.79 1.41 4.28
C GLU A 30 -5.28 0.35 3.27
N ASN A 31 -4.35 -0.32 2.57
CA ASN A 31 -4.58 -1.37 1.56
C ASN A 31 -5.61 -1.01 0.47
N VAL A 32 -5.51 0.19 -0.10
CA VAL A 32 -6.53 0.75 -1.01
C VAL A 32 -5.93 1.46 -2.22
N GLU A 33 -6.52 1.22 -3.40
CA GLU A 33 -6.29 1.97 -4.63
C GLU A 33 -7.42 2.98 -4.84
N VAL A 34 -7.10 4.20 -5.26
CA VAL A 34 -8.07 5.28 -5.47
C VAL A 34 -8.10 5.63 -6.95
N PHE A 35 -9.27 5.44 -7.56
CA PHE A 35 -9.55 5.77 -8.95
C PHE A 35 -10.46 7.00 -9.03
N ILE A 36 -10.37 7.73 -10.14
CA ILE A 36 -11.38 8.69 -10.58
C ILE A 36 -12.06 8.07 -11.80
N ASP A 37 -13.36 7.84 -11.72
CA ASP A 37 -14.18 7.35 -12.83
C ASP A 37 -14.72 8.56 -13.60
N HIS A 38 -14.49 8.63 -14.91
CA HIS A 38 -14.89 9.75 -15.77
C HIS A 38 -15.44 9.25 -17.11
N ALA A 39 -16.22 10.07 -17.83
CA ALA A 39 -16.76 9.65 -19.13
C ALA A 39 -15.62 9.39 -20.14
N SER A 40 -15.74 8.31 -20.92
CA SER A 40 -14.70 7.95 -21.90
C SER A 40 -14.45 9.08 -22.90
N GLY A 41 -13.16 9.40 -23.10
CA GLY A 41 -12.74 10.51 -23.97
C GLY A 41 -12.82 11.92 -23.37
N GLN A 42 -13.24 12.08 -22.10
CA GLN A 42 -13.05 13.33 -21.35
C GLN A 42 -11.76 13.30 -20.52
N ALA A 43 -11.26 14.47 -20.13
CA ALA A 43 -10.18 14.57 -19.15
C ALA A 43 -10.68 14.12 -17.77
N TRP A 44 -9.81 13.47 -16.98
CA TRP A 44 -10.16 12.95 -15.66
C TRP A 44 -10.33 14.05 -14.59
N CYS A 45 -9.78 15.24 -14.83
CA CYS A 45 -9.90 16.40 -13.94
C CYS A 45 -11.14 17.23 -14.32
N SER A 46 -12.02 17.46 -13.34
CA SER A 46 -13.26 18.22 -13.47
C SER A 46 -13.66 18.85 -12.13
N PRO A 47 -14.54 19.88 -12.11
CA PRO A 47 -15.00 20.53 -10.87
C PRO A 47 -15.73 19.60 -9.90
N ASP A 48 -16.39 18.58 -10.43
CA ASP A 48 -17.01 17.46 -9.72
C ASP A 48 -16.27 16.17 -10.11
N LEU A 49 -15.78 15.41 -9.13
CA LEU A 49 -15.04 14.16 -9.34
C LEU A 49 -15.79 12.96 -8.73
N ALA A 50 -15.82 11.83 -9.44
CA ALA A 50 -16.32 10.56 -8.91
C ALA A 50 -15.14 9.65 -8.49
N LEU A 51 -14.85 9.57 -7.20
CA LEU A 51 -13.77 8.77 -6.64
C LEU A 51 -14.23 7.37 -6.23
N ARG A 52 -13.47 6.35 -6.60
CA ARG A 52 -13.70 4.96 -6.21
C ARG A 52 -12.50 4.40 -5.45
N PHE A 53 -12.73 4.07 -4.19
CA PHE A 53 -11.76 3.45 -3.28
C PHE A 53 -11.92 1.93 -3.37
N VAL A 54 -10.96 1.25 -3.98
CA VAL A 54 -10.95 -0.22 -4.10
C VAL A 54 -9.97 -0.78 -3.07
N TYR A 55 -10.52 -1.38 -2.01
CA TYR A 55 -9.73 -2.00 -0.95
C TYR A 55 -9.42 -3.47 -1.29
N GLY A 56 -8.20 -3.92 -0.94
CA GLY A 56 -7.80 -5.33 -1.04
C GLY A 56 -8.28 -6.22 0.13
N SER A 57 -9.06 -5.66 1.06
CA SER A 57 -9.56 -6.27 2.29
C SER A 57 -10.71 -5.42 2.84
N GLU A 58 -11.39 -5.85 3.91
CA GLU A 58 -12.42 -5.01 4.55
C GLU A 58 -11.81 -3.65 5.03
N PRO A 59 -12.46 -2.49 4.77
CA PRO A 59 -11.92 -1.20 5.14
C PRO A 59 -11.81 -1.02 6.66
N ALA A 60 -10.63 -0.60 7.14
CA ALA A 60 -10.46 -0.20 8.54
C ALA A 60 -11.37 0.99 8.87
N LYS A 61 -11.99 0.98 10.05
CA LYS A 61 -12.89 2.06 10.51
C LYS A 61 -12.20 3.43 10.41
N GLY A 62 -12.89 4.38 9.79
CA GLY A 62 -12.42 5.74 9.54
C GLY A 62 -11.23 5.88 8.58
N SER A 63 -10.93 4.86 7.76
CA SER A 63 -9.86 4.94 6.76
C SER A 63 -10.12 6.03 5.72
N ILE A 64 -11.38 6.26 5.34
CA ILE A 64 -11.75 7.29 4.36
C ILE A 64 -11.56 8.70 4.96
N GLU A 65 -11.97 8.95 6.21
CA GLU A 65 -11.65 10.21 6.91
C GLU A 65 -10.13 10.48 6.96
N ARG A 66 -9.30 9.44 7.16
CA ARG A 66 -7.82 9.58 7.21
C ARG A 66 -7.17 9.79 5.84
N LEU A 67 -7.89 9.51 4.75
CA LEU A 67 -7.40 9.61 3.36
C LEU A 67 -7.83 10.91 2.69
N MET A 68 -9.06 11.39 2.91
CA MET A 68 -9.58 12.57 2.20
C MET A 68 -8.73 13.84 2.32
N PRO A 69 -8.20 14.25 3.49
CA PRO A 69 -7.31 15.41 3.58
C PRO A 69 -6.02 15.27 2.76
N LYS A 70 -5.50 14.04 2.63
CA LYS A 70 -4.29 13.74 1.84
C LYS A 70 -4.58 13.78 0.34
N LEU A 71 -5.73 13.25 -0.07
CA LEU A 71 -6.21 13.36 -1.45
C LEU A 71 -6.54 14.81 -1.81
N GLY A 72 -7.05 15.61 -0.87
CA GLY A 72 -7.25 17.05 -1.04
C GLY A 72 -5.96 17.81 -1.36
N GLY A 73 -4.86 17.50 -0.67
CA GLY A 73 -3.54 18.04 -0.99
C GLY A 73 -2.99 17.56 -2.35
N LEU A 74 -3.27 16.31 -2.72
CA LEU A 74 -2.91 15.77 -4.04
C LEU A 74 -3.67 16.46 -5.17
N LEU A 75 -5.00 16.60 -5.04
CA LEU A 75 -5.84 17.31 -6.00
C LEU A 75 -5.47 18.79 -6.11
N ALA A 76 -5.08 19.45 -5.02
CA ALA A 76 -4.57 20.83 -5.07
C ALA A 76 -3.33 21.02 -5.97
N SER A 77 -2.59 19.95 -6.29
CA SER A 77 -1.41 19.97 -7.17
C SER A 77 -1.60 19.31 -8.54
N GLN A 78 -2.64 18.49 -8.72
CA GLN A 78 -2.88 17.75 -9.98
C GLN A 78 -4.24 18.05 -10.65
N CYS A 79 -5.20 18.63 -9.92
CA CYS A 79 -6.52 19.02 -10.43
C CYS A 79 -7.06 20.20 -9.60
N SER A 80 -6.47 21.38 -9.82
CA SER A 80 -6.78 22.61 -9.06
C SER A 80 -8.24 23.05 -9.20
N GLU A 81 -8.91 22.67 -10.30
CA GLU A 81 -10.32 22.93 -10.61
C GLU A 81 -11.30 22.14 -9.74
N ALA A 82 -10.88 21.02 -9.13
CA ALA A 82 -11.77 20.19 -8.31
C ALA A 82 -12.40 20.99 -7.16
N THR A 83 -13.72 20.91 -7.01
CA THR A 83 -14.50 21.58 -5.96
C THR A 83 -15.32 20.62 -5.10
N ARG A 84 -15.81 19.52 -5.68
CA ARG A 84 -16.63 18.49 -5.05
C ARG A 84 -16.13 17.10 -5.41
N ILE A 85 -16.25 16.17 -4.46
CA ILE A 85 -15.96 14.75 -4.61
C ILE A 85 -17.21 13.98 -4.20
N HIS A 86 -17.74 13.20 -5.15
CA HIS A 86 -18.61 12.07 -4.87
C HIS A 86 -17.70 10.86 -4.68
N TRP A 87 -17.84 10.11 -3.59
CA TRP A 87 -16.97 8.95 -3.33
C TRP A 87 -17.78 7.67 -3.05
N GLN A 88 -17.20 6.54 -3.49
CA GLN A 88 -17.69 5.19 -3.22
C GLN A 88 -16.53 4.28 -2.79
N SER A 89 -16.80 3.36 -1.86
CA SER A 89 -15.83 2.42 -1.31
C SER A 89 -16.26 1.00 -1.59
N THR A 90 -15.46 0.24 -2.35
CA THR A 90 -15.70 -1.18 -2.64
C THR A 90 -14.49 -2.04 -2.29
N ASP A 91 -14.68 -3.36 -2.26
CA ASP A 91 -13.56 -4.30 -2.41
C ASP A 91 -13.33 -4.68 -3.89
N THR A 92 -12.38 -5.58 -4.12
CA THR A 92 -12.05 -6.15 -5.44
C THR A 92 -13.15 -7.05 -6.04
N GLN A 93 -14.20 -7.38 -5.29
CA GLN A 93 -15.39 -8.10 -5.77
C GLN A 93 -16.57 -7.15 -6.06
N GLY A 94 -16.40 -5.84 -5.82
CA GLY A 94 -17.42 -4.82 -6.06
C GLY A 94 -18.46 -4.68 -4.95
N LYS A 95 -18.29 -5.36 -3.80
CA LYS A 95 -19.17 -5.16 -2.65
C LYS A 95 -18.95 -3.74 -2.09
N LEU A 96 -20.03 -2.99 -1.94
CA LEU A 96 -20.02 -1.63 -1.39
C LEU A 96 -19.89 -1.65 0.14
N TYR A 97 -19.01 -0.80 0.69
CA TYR A 97 -18.80 -0.59 2.13
C TYR A 97 -19.25 0.81 2.59
N GLY A 98 -19.43 1.74 1.66
CA GLY A 98 -19.92 3.10 1.94
C GLY A 98 -19.82 3.99 0.71
N HIS A 99 -20.56 5.09 0.73
CA HIS A 99 -20.49 6.16 -0.25
C HIS A 99 -20.85 7.49 0.42
N GLY A 100 -20.59 8.61 -0.25
CA GLY A 100 -21.01 9.93 0.22
C GLY A 100 -20.33 11.05 -0.56
N ASP A 101 -20.43 12.26 0.00
CA ASP A 101 -19.96 13.49 -0.64
C ASP A 101 -18.98 14.25 0.26
N THR A 102 -18.10 15.03 -0.36
CA THR A 102 -17.27 16.03 0.32
C THR A 102 -16.86 17.15 -0.65
N ALA A 103 -16.38 18.29 -0.12
CA ALA A 103 -16.08 19.48 -0.90
C ALA A 103 -14.83 20.22 -0.41
N LYS A 104 -14.21 20.99 -1.31
CA LYS A 104 -13.06 21.86 -1.03
C LYS A 104 -13.38 22.89 0.06
N ALA A 105 -14.62 23.38 0.09
CA ALA A 105 -15.13 24.31 1.09
C ALA A 105 -15.21 23.71 2.52
N SER A 106 -15.36 22.40 2.67
CA SER A 106 -15.29 21.69 3.96
C SER A 106 -13.89 21.12 4.24
N ALA A 107 -12.85 21.61 3.55
CA ALA A 107 -11.48 21.08 3.60
C ALA A 107 -11.41 19.56 3.33
N TRP A 108 -12.34 19.04 2.52
CA TRP A 108 -12.51 17.62 2.21
C TRP A 108 -12.89 16.73 3.42
N ALA A 109 -13.46 17.31 4.48
CA ALA A 109 -14.07 16.55 5.58
C ALA A 109 -15.32 15.80 5.11
N LEU A 110 -15.51 14.56 5.57
CA LEU A 110 -16.70 13.75 5.23
C LEU A 110 -17.94 14.28 5.95
N THR A 111 -18.97 14.64 5.18
CA THR A 111 -20.33 14.80 5.70
C THR A 111 -20.97 13.42 5.87
N SER A 112 -21.14 12.98 7.11
CA SER A 112 -21.63 11.64 7.44
C SER A 112 -23.14 11.48 7.21
N GLY A 113 -23.52 11.11 5.99
CA GLY A 113 -24.81 10.48 5.73
C GLY A 113 -24.84 9.07 6.34
N ALA A 114 -25.77 8.83 7.26
CA ALA A 114 -26.12 7.46 7.63
C ALA A 114 -26.79 6.78 6.42
N ALA A 115 -26.58 5.47 6.25
CA ALA A 115 -27.15 4.72 5.13
C ALA A 115 -28.69 4.66 5.24
N THR A 116 -29.38 5.58 4.54
CA THR A 116 -30.82 5.52 4.32
C THR A 116 -31.11 4.61 3.13
N ASP A 117 -31.97 3.61 3.32
CA ASP A 117 -32.45 2.73 2.26
C ASP A 117 -32.97 3.52 1.05
N VAL A 118 -32.60 3.07 -0.15
CA VAL A 118 -33.12 3.61 -1.42
C VAL A 118 -34.58 3.17 -1.57
N THR A 119 -35.48 3.95 -0.97
CA THR A 119 -36.92 3.72 -1.03
C THR A 119 -37.55 4.70 -2.03
N ALA A 120 -38.24 4.16 -3.04
CA ALA A 120 -38.99 4.96 -4.01
C ALA A 120 -40.18 5.70 -3.34
N PRO A 121 -40.66 6.83 -3.89
CA PRO A 121 -41.40 7.81 -3.11
C PRO A 121 -42.88 7.52 -2.86
N ALA A 122 -43.39 8.23 -1.84
CA ALA A 122 -44.79 8.62 -1.60
C ALA A 122 -45.79 7.60 -1.03
N SER A 123 -46.12 7.78 0.27
CA SER A 123 -47.49 8.11 0.69
C SER A 123 -47.51 8.77 2.08
N VAL A 124 -48.47 9.66 2.31
CA VAL A 124 -48.63 10.43 3.56
C VAL A 124 -49.94 10.05 4.24
N ILE A 125 -49.90 9.66 5.53
CA ILE A 125 -51.01 9.83 6.49
C ILE A 125 -50.43 10.31 7.83
N GLU A 126 -51.17 11.19 8.49
CA GLU A 126 -50.82 11.94 9.69
C GLU A 126 -51.63 11.43 10.90
N LYS A 127 -50.99 11.18 12.08
CA LYS A 127 -51.36 11.78 13.39
C LYS A 127 -50.55 11.29 14.61
N SER A 128 -50.54 12.14 15.63
CA SER A 128 -49.97 12.01 16.98
C SER A 128 -51.14 11.97 18.01
N PRO A 129 -50.97 12.08 19.36
CA PRO A 129 -49.78 12.05 20.23
C PRO A 129 -49.95 11.19 21.53
N ALA A 130 -48.93 11.13 22.41
CA ALA A 130 -49.03 11.47 23.85
C ALA A 130 -47.73 11.21 24.67
N LEU A 131 -47.43 12.13 25.60
CA LEU A 131 -46.35 12.15 26.60
C LEU A 131 -46.87 11.60 27.99
N PRO A 132 -46.19 11.84 29.14
CA PRO A 132 -44.91 11.28 29.63
C PRO A 132 -45.02 10.76 31.10
N GLN A 133 -43.89 10.45 31.78
CA GLN A 133 -43.72 10.76 33.22
C GLN A 133 -42.25 10.74 33.72
N GLU A 134 -42.00 11.29 34.91
CA GLU A 134 -40.71 11.80 35.43
C GLU A 134 -40.60 11.69 36.98
N ALA A 135 -39.46 12.09 37.57
CA ALA A 135 -39.09 12.21 39.01
C ALA A 135 -38.65 10.89 39.72
N THR A 136 -37.57 10.77 40.52
CA THR A 136 -36.79 11.63 41.48
C THR A 136 -37.47 11.85 42.84
N VAL A 137 -36.81 12.08 44.01
CA VAL A 137 -35.37 12.33 44.39
C VAL A 137 -34.93 11.27 45.46
N ALA A 138 -34.18 11.38 46.59
CA ALA A 138 -33.24 12.27 47.34
C ALA A 138 -32.59 11.47 48.52
N ALA A 139 -31.63 11.93 49.35
CA ALA A 139 -30.37 12.70 49.16
C ALA A 139 -29.58 12.93 50.50
N GLN A 140 -28.28 12.57 50.55
CA GLN A 140 -27.20 13.17 51.42
C GLN A 140 -27.33 13.02 52.98
N PRO A 141 -26.38 13.51 53.85
CA PRO A 141 -25.03 14.13 53.66
C PRO A 141 -23.83 13.61 54.51
N GLN A 142 -22.59 13.85 54.01
CA GLN A 142 -21.33 14.42 54.60
C GLN A 142 -21.04 14.51 56.15
N PRO A 143 -19.80 14.86 56.64
CA PRO A 143 -18.38 14.62 56.22
C PRO A 143 -17.45 14.37 57.49
N PRO A 144 -16.15 14.81 57.60
CA PRO A 144 -14.88 14.45 56.92
C PRO A 144 -13.76 13.98 57.93
N THR A 145 -12.47 14.09 57.53
CA THR A 145 -11.24 14.29 58.38
C THR A 145 -10.43 13.04 58.78
N THR A 146 -9.09 12.93 58.72
CA THR A 146 -7.97 13.54 57.93
C THR A 146 -6.61 12.87 58.35
N GLU A 147 -5.61 12.76 57.44
CA GLU A 147 -4.15 12.50 57.71
C GLU A 147 -3.72 11.17 58.42
N GLU A 148 -2.47 10.66 58.35
CA GLU A 148 -1.41 10.71 57.32
C GLU A 148 -0.40 9.53 57.53
N HIS A 149 0.48 9.28 56.54
CA HIS A 149 1.75 8.52 56.63
C HIS A 149 1.70 7.00 57.00
N SER A 150 2.80 6.22 56.95
CA SER A 150 3.90 6.06 55.96
C SER A 150 4.87 4.92 56.43
N ILE A 151 5.85 4.57 55.59
CA ILE A 151 7.06 3.75 55.87
C ILE A 151 6.84 2.21 55.94
N ALA A 152 7.84 1.47 55.45
CA ALA A 152 7.87 0.02 55.31
C ALA A 152 8.93 -0.65 56.19
N ASN A 153 8.81 -1.96 56.43
CA ASN A 153 9.93 -2.89 56.28
C ASN A 153 9.53 -4.38 56.37
N ALA A 154 10.37 -5.22 55.76
CA ALA A 154 10.48 -6.68 55.99
C ALA A 154 11.62 -6.94 57.02
N PRO A 155 11.98 -8.17 57.47
CA PRO A 155 11.59 -9.49 56.90
C PRO A 155 11.36 -10.66 57.91
N ALA A 156 11.08 -11.83 57.31
CA ALA A 156 11.44 -13.19 57.74
C ALA A 156 10.93 -13.79 59.08
N ALA A 157 10.13 -14.87 58.97
CA ALA A 157 10.33 -16.14 59.67
C ALA A 157 9.46 -17.29 59.09
N LEU A 158 9.95 -18.52 59.23
CA LEU A 158 9.33 -19.84 59.06
C LEU A 158 9.99 -20.76 60.12
N PRO A 159 9.44 -21.94 60.48
CA PRO A 159 8.03 -22.40 60.42
C PRO A 159 7.53 -22.91 61.80
N GLU A 160 6.24 -23.22 61.95
CA GLU A 160 5.79 -24.35 62.80
C GLU A 160 4.33 -24.75 62.51
N GLU A 161 4.03 -26.04 62.68
CA GLU A 161 2.72 -26.70 62.55
C GLU A 161 2.52 -27.53 63.84
N PRO A 162 1.30 -27.68 64.40
CA PRO A 162 0.52 -28.86 64.01
C PRO A 162 -1.03 -28.71 64.08
N ASP A 163 -1.69 -29.58 63.32
CA ASP A 163 -3.01 -30.21 63.54
C ASP A 163 -4.08 -29.51 64.41
N LYS A 164 -5.21 -29.19 63.76
CA LYS A 164 -6.48 -29.83 64.17
C LYS A 164 -7.54 -29.92 63.07
N GLU A 165 -7.87 -31.17 62.74
CA GLU A 165 -8.94 -31.58 61.81
C GLU A 165 -10.35 -31.43 62.44
N ALA A 166 -11.27 -30.76 61.74
CA ALA A 166 -12.73 -30.96 61.88
C ALA A 166 -13.54 -30.31 60.73
N ALA A 167 -14.60 -30.99 60.31
CA ALA A 167 -15.76 -30.48 59.54
C ALA A 167 -15.51 -29.85 58.15
N MET A 168 -15.61 -30.69 57.12
CA MET A 168 -15.97 -30.26 55.75
C MET A 168 -17.38 -29.62 55.73
N PRO A 169 -17.65 -28.76 54.73
CA PRO A 169 -18.85 -28.96 53.91
C PRO A 169 -18.47 -29.36 52.48
N VAL A 170 -18.95 -30.53 52.04
CA VAL A 170 -18.76 -30.99 50.65
C VAL A 170 -19.70 -30.19 49.74
N SER A 171 -19.16 -29.44 48.77
CA SER A 171 -19.95 -28.88 47.66
C SER A 171 -19.08 -28.51 46.46
N ALA A 172 -19.42 -29.09 45.31
CA ALA A 172 -19.03 -28.67 43.96
C ALA A 172 -17.56 -28.28 43.72
N VAL A 173 -16.68 -29.29 43.55
CA VAL A 173 -15.60 -29.14 42.57
C VAL A 173 -16.26 -29.06 41.20
N ASN A 174 -16.49 -27.84 40.70
CA ASN A 174 -16.85 -27.62 39.31
C ASN A 174 -15.56 -27.62 38.49
N THR A 175 -15.36 -28.62 37.63
CA THR A 175 -14.14 -28.78 36.83
C THR A 175 -14.12 -27.79 35.65
N GLN A 176 -13.99 -26.49 35.95
CA GLN A 176 -13.83 -25.46 34.93
C GLN A 176 -12.43 -25.54 34.33
N GLN A 177 -12.35 -26.23 33.19
CA GLN A 177 -11.29 -26.05 32.21
C GLN A 177 -11.10 -24.55 31.96
N ALA A 178 -9.92 -24.03 32.26
CA ALA A 178 -9.60 -22.63 32.01
C ALA A 178 -9.65 -22.37 30.50
N ALA A 179 -10.60 -21.56 30.05
CA ALA A 179 -10.78 -21.27 28.64
C ALA A 179 -9.55 -20.51 28.10
N LEU A 180 -8.88 -21.10 27.11
CA LEU A 180 -7.70 -20.53 26.46
C LEU A 180 -8.03 -19.13 25.89
N PRO A 181 -7.27 -18.06 26.24
CA PRO A 181 -7.57 -16.70 25.78
C PRO A 181 -7.50 -16.54 24.26
N ILE A 182 -8.59 -16.00 23.66
CA ILE A 182 -8.73 -15.86 22.21
C ILE A 182 -8.58 -14.38 21.77
N PHE A 183 -7.38 -14.00 21.36
CA PHE A 183 -6.96 -12.69 20.82
C PHE A 183 -6.63 -12.76 19.30
N GLU A 184 -6.24 -11.64 18.69
CA GLU A 184 -5.86 -11.56 17.27
C GLU A 184 -4.33 -11.56 17.07
N VAL A 185 -3.87 -12.23 16.02
CA VAL A 185 -2.48 -12.19 15.53
C VAL A 185 -2.50 -11.98 14.01
N SER A 186 -1.98 -10.85 13.53
CA SER A 186 -1.86 -10.51 12.09
C SER A 186 -3.15 -10.73 11.26
N GLY A 187 -4.32 -10.28 11.73
CA GLY A 187 -5.58 -10.48 10.99
C GLY A 187 -6.07 -11.94 10.96
N TRP A 188 -5.64 -12.76 11.93
CA TRP A 188 -6.14 -14.10 12.17
C TRP A 188 -6.45 -14.33 13.66
N ARG A 189 -7.47 -15.16 13.91
CA ARG A 189 -7.97 -15.56 15.23
C ARG A 189 -8.50 -16.99 15.10
N PRO A 190 -8.24 -17.90 16.04
CA PRO A 190 -8.76 -19.26 15.95
C PRO A 190 -10.28 -19.29 16.14
N GLU A 191 -10.98 -19.93 15.22
CA GLU A 191 -12.43 -20.17 15.30
C GLU A 191 -12.68 -21.52 15.98
N LEU A 192 -13.01 -21.49 17.27
CA LEU A 192 -13.31 -22.71 18.04
C LEU A 192 -14.56 -23.40 17.47
N ALA A 193 -14.39 -24.62 16.96
CA ALA A 193 -15.49 -25.41 16.45
C ALA A 193 -16.34 -25.95 17.62
N HIS A 194 -17.43 -25.24 17.93
CA HIS A 194 -18.45 -25.72 18.86
C HIS A 194 -18.95 -27.12 18.47
N GLU A 195 -19.33 -27.89 19.49
CA GLU A 195 -19.65 -29.33 19.40
C GLU A 195 -20.53 -29.66 18.18
N GLY A 196 -20.04 -30.62 17.39
CA GLY A 196 -20.69 -31.08 16.16
C GLY A 196 -20.51 -30.24 14.90
N ARG A 197 -19.89 -29.05 14.91
CA ARG A 197 -19.74 -28.19 13.70
C ARG A 197 -18.43 -28.33 12.92
N ILE A 198 -17.87 -29.53 12.81
CA ILE A 198 -16.81 -29.81 11.81
C ILE A 198 -17.47 -29.86 10.42
N LYS A 199 -17.54 -28.70 9.75
CA LYS A 199 -18.00 -28.55 8.36
C LYS A 199 -16.80 -28.39 7.43
N ALA A 200 -16.76 -29.18 6.36
CA ALA A 200 -15.90 -28.92 5.21
C ALA A 200 -16.43 -29.66 3.97
N ASP A 201 -16.36 -29.01 2.80
CA ASP A 201 -17.03 -29.50 1.57
C ASP A 201 -16.38 -30.78 0.98
N PHE A 202 -15.17 -31.13 1.47
CA PHE A 202 -14.47 -32.37 1.11
C PHE A 202 -14.86 -33.59 1.97
N LEU A 203 -15.81 -33.43 2.91
CA LEU A 203 -16.27 -34.49 3.80
C LEU A 203 -17.77 -34.79 3.61
N THR A 204 -18.11 -36.07 3.70
CA THR A 204 -19.47 -36.58 3.63
C THR A 204 -19.83 -37.26 4.95
N ASP A 205 -20.96 -36.87 5.55
CA ASP A 205 -21.51 -37.47 6.76
C ASP A 205 -22.28 -38.76 6.42
N PHE A 206 -21.84 -39.90 6.96
CA PHE A 206 -22.54 -41.19 6.89
C PHE A 206 -23.07 -41.59 8.26
N ARG A 207 -24.23 -42.26 8.31
CA ARG A 207 -24.77 -42.89 9.53
C ARG A 207 -24.72 -44.41 9.41
N ASP A 208 -24.19 -45.05 10.44
CA ASP A 208 -24.10 -46.51 10.51
C ASP A 208 -25.36 -47.17 11.10
N GLN A 209 -25.33 -48.49 11.26
CA GLN A 209 -26.40 -49.28 11.86
C GLN A 209 -26.65 -49.02 13.36
N GLN A 210 -25.84 -48.20 14.02
CA GLN A 210 -26.03 -47.74 15.41
C GLN A 210 -26.48 -46.27 15.47
N GLY A 211 -26.50 -45.57 14.34
CA GLY A 211 -26.84 -44.16 14.22
C GLY A 211 -25.66 -43.20 14.36
N CYS A 212 -24.44 -43.70 14.64
CA CYS A 212 -23.25 -42.87 14.82
C CYS A 212 -22.88 -42.18 13.51
N VAL A 213 -22.45 -40.91 13.60
CA VAL A 213 -22.08 -40.08 12.44
C VAL A 213 -20.58 -40.18 12.14
N PHE A 214 -20.26 -40.61 10.92
CA PHE A 214 -18.92 -40.75 10.38
C PHE A 214 -18.64 -39.66 9.35
N ARG A 215 -17.51 -38.96 9.48
CA ARG A 215 -17.07 -37.91 8.57
C ARG A 215 -15.97 -38.45 7.69
N LEU A 216 -16.33 -38.90 6.48
CA LEU A 216 -15.39 -39.57 5.58
C LEU A 216 -15.09 -38.71 4.34
N PRO A 217 -13.84 -38.70 3.86
CA PRO A 217 -13.47 -38.11 2.57
C PRO A 217 -13.87 -39.04 1.41
N ALA A 218 -15.15 -39.38 1.35
CA ALA A 218 -15.77 -40.00 0.19
C ALA A 218 -16.26 -38.88 -0.73
N GLN A 219 -15.94 -38.97 -2.02
CA GLN A 219 -16.41 -38.02 -3.03
C GLN A 219 -17.94 -37.95 -3.01
N GLN A 220 -18.50 -36.75 -3.22
CA GLN A 220 -19.92 -36.55 -3.50
C GLN A 220 -20.28 -37.02 -4.92
N ASP A 221 -19.99 -38.29 -5.21
CA ASP A 221 -20.52 -38.95 -6.39
C ASP A 221 -22.05 -38.93 -6.34
N ALA A 222 -22.69 -38.82 -7.51
CA ALA A 222 -24.15 -38.88 -7.68
C ALA A 222 -24.78 -40.26 -7.33
N ASN A 223 -24.07 -41.08 -6.56
CA ASN A 223 -24.45 -42.39 -6.04
C ASN A 223 -24.32 -42.49 -4.51
N ALA A 224 -23.92 -41.41 -3.81
CA ALA A 224 -23.70 -41.44 -2.35
C ALA A 224 -24.93 -41.89 -1.55
N HIS A 225 -26.13 -41.56 -2.03
CA HIS A 225 -27.41 -41.99 -1.46
C HIS A 225 -27.72 -43.50 -1.64
N TYR A 226 -26.96 -44.21 -2.48
CA TYR A 226 -27.00 -45.67 -2.57
C TYR A 226 -25.98 -46.36 -1.65
N LEU A 227 -25.21 -45.62 -0.85
CA LEU A 227 -24.23 -46.17 0.09
C LEU A 227 -24.81 -46.29 1.49
N SER A 228 -24.62 -47.46 2.11
CA SER A 228 -24.88 -47.72 3.52
C SER A 228 -23.56 -47.86 4.28
N ALA A 229 -23.48 -47.30 5.49
CA ALA A 229 -22.33 -47.48 6.36
C ALA A 229 -22.54 -48.68 7.30
N GLN A 230 -21.53 -49.55 7.40
CA GLN A 230 -21.52 -50.70 8.29
C GLN A 230 -20.27 -50.66 9.17
N SER A 231 -20.43 -50.40 10.46
CA SER A 231 -19.33 -50.27 11.42
C SER A 231 -19.05 -51.56 12.20
N LYS A 232 -17.85 -51.69 12.77
CA LYS A 232 -17.51 -52.72 13.75
C LYS A 232 -16.41 -52.24 14.71
N GLY A 233 -16.66 -52.35 16.01
CA GLY A 233 -15.73 -52.00 17.09
C GLY A 233 -15.73 -50.51 17.48
N ILE A 234 -16.68 -49.74 16.95
CA ILE A 234 -16.82 -48.29 17.13
C ILE A 234 -18.08 -48.04 17.95
N GLY A 235 -18.10 -46.97 18.75
CA GLY A 235 -19.31 -46.47 19.43
C GLY A 235 -19.59 -45.02 19.04
N CYS A 236 -20.66 -44.43 19.58
CA CYS A 236 -20.92 -43.01 19.43
C CYS A 236 -20.42 -42.21 20.65
N SER A 237 -19.95 -40.99 20.44
CA SER A 237 -19.79 -39.96 21.49
C SER A 237 -21.17 -39.50 22.01
N ALA A 238 -21.19 -38.69 23.08
CA ALA A 238 -22.41 -38.07 23.59
C ALA A 238 -23.17 -37.25 22.50
N ASP A 239 -22.42 -36.64 21.59
CA ASP A 239 -22.93 -35.87 20.45
C ASP A 239 -23.42 -36.73 19.27
N GLY A 240 -23.29 -38.06 19.36
CA GLY A 240 -23.66 -39.01 18.31
C GLY A 240 -22.63 -39.18 17.18
N PHE A 241 -21.39 -38.68 17.31
CA PHE A 241 -20.34 -38.92 16.32
C PHE A 241 -19.58 -40.22 16.58
N ALA A 242 -19.01 -40.83 15.54
CA ALA A 242 -18.20 -42.03 15.66
C ALA A 242 -16.93 -41.79 16.49
N GLU A 243 -16.69 -42.67 17.47
CA GLU A 243 -15.61 -42.57 18.46
C GLU A 243 -15.01 -43.96 18.76
N GLY A 244 -13.69 -44.05 18.90
CA GLY A 244 -12.96 -45.27 19.26
C GLY A 244 -12.34 -46.05 18.08
N ASN A 245 -11.68 -47.17 18.38
CA ASN A 245 -10.87 -47.92 17.41
C ASN A 245 -11.64 -49.07 16.76
N GLY A 246 -11.83 -49.00 15.44
CA GLY A 246 -12.51 -50.06 14.71
C GLY A 246 -12.42 -49.91 13.20
N LYS A 247 -13.50 -50.28 12.51
CA LYS A 247 -13.62 -50.12 11.05
C LYS A 247 -15.04 -49.79 10.61
N ILE A 248 -15.14 -49.18 9.43
CA ILE A 248 -16.39 -48.90 8.71
C ILE A 248 -16.22 -49.33 7.25
N SER A 249 -17.18 -50.09 6.72
CA SER A 249 -17.30 -50.38 5.29
C SER A 249 -18.44 -49.56 4.69
N LEU A 250 -18.22 -48.93 3.54
CA LEU A 250 -19.29 -48.35 2.73
C LEU A 250 -19.76 -49.39 1.72
N VAL A 251 -21.02 -49.79 1.82
CA VAL A 251 -21.64 -50.88 1.06
C VAL A 251 -22.78 -50.32 0.23
N ARG A 252 -22.69 -50.43 -1.09
CA ARG A 252 -23.74 -50.00 -2.02
C ARG A 252 -24.97 -50.90 -1.90
N SER A 253 -26.14 -50.37 -2.28
CA SER A 253 -27.45 -51.05 -2.24
C SER A 253 -27.53 -52.41 -2.93
N ASP A 254 -26.61 -52.74 -3.84
CA ASP A 254 -26.46 -54.07 -4.46
C ASP A 254 -25.60 -55.05 -3.63
N GLY A 255 -25.27 -54.70 -2.39
CA GLY A 255 -24.37 -55.44 -1.52
C GLY A 255 -22.88 -55.28 -1.86
N LYS A 256 -22.54 -54.55 -2.94
CA LYS A 256 -21.13 -54.35 -3.30
C LYS A 256 -20.49 -53.34 -2.35
N LYS A 257 -19.57 -53.83 -1.51
CA LYS A 257 -18.62 -53.03 -0.75
C LYS A 257 -17.75 -52.19 -1.69
N GLN A 258 -17.76 -50.86 -1.50
CA GLN A 258 -16.99 -49.91 -2.31
C GLN A 258 -15.67 -49.54 -1.63
N SER A 259 -15.70 -49.26 -0.32
CA SER A 259 -14.52 -48.91 0.47
C SER A 259 -14.58 -49.48 1.89
N GLU A 260 -13.43 -49.53 2.56
CA GLU A 260 -13.31 -49.82 3.99
C GLU A 260 -12.25 -48.92 4.60
N TYR A 261 -12.61 -48.30 5.72
CA TYR A 261 -11.72 -47.48 6.52
C TYR A 261 -11.51 -48.16 7.87
N LYS A 262 -10.29 -48.15 8.37
CA LYS A 262 -9.89 -48.78 9.64
C LYS A 262 -8.93 -47.86 10.38
N GLY A 263 -9.20 -47.60 11.65
CA GLY A 263 -8.38 -46.72 12.47
C GLY A 263 -9.11 -46.30 13.73
N PHE A 264 -8.61 -45.22 14.34
CA PHE A 264 -9.26 -44.58 15.47
C PHE A 264 -10.19 -43.48 14.95
N PHE A 265 -11.45 -43.48 15.39
CA PHE A 265 -12.39 -42.40 15.11
C PHE A 265 -12.44 -41.44 16.30
N HIS A 266 -12.43 -40.14 16.02
CA HIS A 266 -12.61 -39.11 17.03
C HIS A 266 -13.50 -37.99 16.47
N LYS A 267 -14.60 -37.66 17.16
CA LYS A 267 -15.59 -36.65 16.71
C LYS A 267 -16.07 -36.88 15.25
N GLY A 268 -16.10 -38.15 14.84
CA GLY A 268 -16.48 -38.62 13.50
C GLY A 268 -15.35 -38.71 12.47
N LEU A 269 -14.20 -38.04 12.69
CA LEU A 269 -13.04 -38.05 11.79
C LEU A 269 -12.17 -39.30 12.00
N LEU A 270 -11.47 -39.75 10.95
CA LEU A 270 -10.62 -40.95 10.94
C LEU A 270 -9.13 -40.66 11.13
N PHE A 271 -8.48 -41.32 12.08
CA PHE A 271 -7.06 -41.20 12.39
C PHE A 271 -6.33 -42.55 12.35
N ASN A 272 -5.04 -42.53 12.01
CA ASN A 272 -4.18 -43.73 12.03
C ASN A 272 -3.74 -44.17 13.44
N SER A 273 -3.93 -43.34 14.46
CA SER A 273 -3.68 -43.59 15.89
C SER A 273 -4.67 -42.79 16.74
N LYS A 274 -4.65 -42.96 18.07
CA LYS A 274 -5.52 -42.17 18.96
C LYS A 274 -5.26 -40.66 18.76
N ALA A 275 -6.30 -39.93 18.38
CA ALA A 275 -6.27 -38.47 18.33
C ALA A 275 -6.19 -37.86 19.75
N PRO A 276 -5.52 -36.71 19.93
CA PRO A 276 -5.59 -35.95 21.16
C PRO A 276 -6.95 -35.26 21.29
N ASP A 277 -7.50 -35.19 22.50
CA ASP A 277 -8.76 -34.50 22.76
C ASP A 277 -8.49 -32.99 22.96
N LEU A 278 -8.33 -32.29 21.85
CA LEU A 278 -8.07 -30.85 21.80
C LEU A 278 -9.26 -30.08 21.19
N PRO A 279 -9.39 -28.77 21.49
CA PRO A 279 -10.28 -27.88 20.76
C PRO A 279 -9.91 -27.82 19.27
N PHE A 280 -10.82 -28.27 18.40
CA PHE A 280 -10.64 -28.19 16.95
C PHE A 280 -10.91 -26.75 16.47
N ILE A 281 -10.06 -26.24 15.58
CA ILE A 281 -10.14 -24.86 15.05
C ILE A 281 -10.20 -24.78 13.52
N GLY A 282 -10.47 -25.90 12.84
CA GLY A 282 -10.69 -25.96 11.40
C GLY A 282 -9.65 -26.78 10.63
N PHE A 283 -9.64 -26.61 9.31
CA PHE A 283 -8.68 -27.24 8.40
C PHE A 283 -7.86 -26.18 7.69
N ASP A 284 -6.64 -26.52 7.26
CA ASP A 284 -5.87 -25.69 6.33
C ASP A 284 -6.14 -26.04 4.85
N ASN A 285 -5.48 -25.33 3.94
CA ASN A 285 -5.57 -25.51 2.48
C ASN A 285 -5.02 -26.86 1.97
N GLU A 286 -4.53 -27.74 2.85
CA GLU A 286 -4.14 -29.12 2.53
C GLU A 286 -5.05 -30.17 3.19
N HIS A 287 -6.13 -29.72 3.84
CA HIS A 287 -7.04 -30.50 4.68
C HIS A 287 -6.42 -31.01 5.99
N ASN A 288 -5.25 -30.52 6.41
CA ASN A 288 -4.67 -30.90 7.70
C ASN A 288 -5.57 -30.38 8.83
N GLY A 289 -5.82 -31.20 9.86
CA GLY A 289 -6.68 -30.82 10.98
C GLY A 289 -5.93 -29.92 11.94
N LEU A 290 -6.47 -28.73 12.22
CA LEU A 290 -5.88 -27.75 13.14
C LEU A 290 -6.57 -27.83 14.51
N TYR A 291 -5.78 -27.94 15.56
CA TYR A 291 -6.24 -28.00 16.95
C TYR A 291 -5.50 -26.97 17.80
N LEU A 292 -6.19 -26.26 18.67
CA LEU A 292 -5.55 -25.32 19.60
C LEU A 292 -4.94 -26.11 20.77
N LEU A 293 -3.62 -26.04 20.94
CA LEU A 293 -2.90 -26.67 22.05
C LEU A 293 -2.82 -25.72 23.25
N ASP A 294 -2.45 -24.47 22.99
CA ASP A 294 -2.14 -23.46 24.01
C ASP A 294 -2.19 -22.04 23.40
N SER A 295 -2.33 -21.02 24.26
CA SER A 295 -2.41 -19.60 23.90
C SER A 295 -1.86 -18.70 25.01
N ASP A 296 -1.01 -17.75 24.63
CA ASP A 296 -0.36 -16.77 25.49
C ASP A 296 -0.70 -15.35 24.98
N ALA A 297 -1.52 -14.62 25.72
CA ALA A 297 -2.00 -13.30 25.32
C ALA A 297 -0.92 -12.22 25.42
N ASP A 298 -0.03 -12.30 26.41
CA ASP A 298 1.04 -11.32 26.64
C ASP A 298 2.09 -11.39 25.52
N ASN A 299 2.40 -12.60 25.06
CA ASN A 299 3.29 -12.84 23.92
C ASN A 299 2.59 -12.83 22.56
N LYS A 300 1.27 -12.59 22.50
CA LYS A 300 0.42 -12.78 21.31
C LYS A 300 0.75 -14.10 20.58
N LEU A 301 0.84 -15.21 21.30
CA LEU A 301 1.34 -16.48 20.78
C LEU A 301 0.27 -17.58 20.87
N TYR A 302 0.03 -18.26 19.76
CA TYR A 302 -0.74 -19.49 19.71
C TYR A 302 0.15 -20.68 19.42
N VAL A 303 -0.12 -21.81 20.07
CA VAL A 303 0.42 -23.12 19.70
C VAL A 303 -0.71 -23.93 19.08
N ILE A 304 -0.59 -24.24 17.80
CA ILE A 304 -1.55 -25.04 17.04
C ILE A 304 -0.93 -26.41 16.77
N TRP A 305 -1.61 -27.47 17.22
CA TRP A 305 -1.28 -28.84 16.87
C TRP A 305 -1.92 -29.16 15.52
N GLN A 306 -1.11 -29.25 14.47
CA GLN A 306 -1.53 -29.60 13.12
C GLN A 306 -1.36 -31.11 12.94
N ILE A 307 -2.44 -31.81 12.60
CA ILE A 307 -2.42 -33.24 12.28
C ILE A 307 -2.52 -33.39 10.76
N PRO A 308 -1.47 -33.85 10.06
CA PRO A 308 -1.47 -33.92 8.60
C PRO A 308 -2.52 -34.87 8.02
N TYR A 309 -3.15 -34.49 6.91
CA TYR A 309 -4.08 -35.35 6.18
C TYR A 309 -3.35 -36.24 5.16
N GLN A 310 -3.65 -37.54 5.16
CA GLN A 310 -3.09 -38.50 4.21
C GLN A 310 -4.18 -38.98 3.25
N SER A 311 -4.33 -38.26 2.15
CA SER A 311 -5.32 -38.53 1.09
C SER A 311 -5.32 -39.96 0.58
N TYR A 312 -4.15 -40.60 0.45
CA TYR A 312 -4.02 -42.01 0.05
C TYR A 312 -4.71 -43.01 1.01
N PHE A 313 -4.79 -42.68 2.31
CA PHE A 313 -5.44 -43.51 3.32
C PHE A 313 -6.83 -42.98 3.72
N GLY A 314 -7.22 -41.79 3.24
CA GLY A 314 -8.45 -41.11 3.67
C GLY A 314 -8.47 -40.73 5.16
N ALA A 315 -7.30 -40.57 5.78
CA ALA A 315 -7.13 -40.51 7.24
C ALA A 315 -6.12 -39.43 7.66
N TRP A 316 -6.28 -38.91 8.89
CA TRP A 316 -5.32 -38.00 9.51
C TRP A 316 -4.22 -38.75 10.28
N ASN A 317 -2.98 -38.24 10.18
CA ASN A 317 -1.79 -38.88 10.74
C ASN A 317 -1.44 -38.32 12.13
N ALA A 318 -2.07 -38.86 13.17
CA ALA A 318 -1.80 -38.49 14.57
C ALA A 318 -0.49 -39.13 15.12
N GLN A 319 0.28 -39.88 14.32
CA GLN A 319 1.61 -40.37 14.70
C GLN A 319 2.73 -39.38 14.36
N HIS A 320 2.53 -38.55 13.33
CA HIS A 320 3.48 -37.53 12.85
C HIS A 320 2.79 -36.16 12.73
N PRO A 321 2.42 -35.53 13.86
CA PRO A 321 1.88 -34.17 13.90
C PRO A 321 2.97 -33.11 13.78
N ASN A 322 2.56 -31.86 13.54
CA ASN A 322 3.40 -30.66 13.58
C ASN A 322 2.89 -29.68 14.65
N ALA A 323 3.77 -28.82 15.15
CA ALA A 323 3.42 -27.67 15.98
C ALA A 323 3.59 -26.37 15.17
N LEU A 324 2.50 -25.64 14.91
CA LEU A 324 2.56 -24.31 14.30
C LEU A 324 2.48 -23.26 15.42
N ILE A 325 3.54 -22.46 15.58
CA ILE A 325 3.55 -21.33 16.51
C ILE A 325 3.16 -20.07 15.76
N VAL A 326 2.05 -19.42 16.10
CA VAL A 326 1.57 -18.21 15.40
C VAL A 326 1.74 -17.02 16.33
N THR A 327 2.64 -16.08 16.01
CA THR A 327 2.87 -14.88 16.83
C THR A 327 3.43 -13.68 16.05
N GLU A 328 3.00 -12.48 16.42
CA GLU A 328 3.63 -11.22 16.00
C GLU A 328 4.99 -10.96 16.70
N ASN A 329 5.22 -11.57 17.87
CA ASN A 329 6.36 -11.30 18.73
C ASN A 329 7.63 -12.00 18.22
N LYS A 330 8.37 -11.30 17.36
CA LYS A 330 9.65 -11.75 16.78
C LYS A 330 10.75 -11.97 17.81
N GLU A 331 10.70 -11.28 18.95
CA GLU A 331 11.78 -11.28 19.95
C GLU A 331 11.93 -12.67 20.60
N LEU A 332 10.83 -13.43 20.69
CA LEU A 332 10.81 -14.84 21.08
C LEU A 332 11.75 -15.73 20.24
N PHE A 333 12.02 -15.33 19.00
CA PHE A 333 12.83 -16.09 18.03
C PHE A 333 14.19 -15.43 17.71
N ARG A 334 14.64 -14.46 18.54
CA ARG A 334 16.00 -13.90 18.45
C ARG A 334 17.03 -14.64 19.30
N GLN A 335 16.68 -15.03 20.53
CA GLN A 335 17.62 -15.61 21.48
C GLN A 335 17.31 -17.08 21.73
N LEU A 336 18.35 -17.90 21.89
CA LEU A 336 18.20 -19.34 22.14
C LEU A 336 17.41 -19.63 23.42
N SER A 337 17.57 -18.79 24.46
CA SER A 337 16.79 -18.82 25.70
C SER A 337 15.29 -18.63 25.46
N SER A 338 14.91 -17.65 24.65
CA SER A 338 13.51 -17.36 24.31
C SER A 338 12.90 -18.46 23.43
N ILE A 339 13.66 -18.98 22.46
CA ILE A 339 13.27 -20.11 21.62
C ILE A 339 13.05 -21.36 22.48
N GLN A 340 13.96 -21.64 23.41
CA GLN A 340 13.85 -22.75 24.36
C GLN A 340 12.60 -22.60 25.23
N ALA A 341 12.30 -21.41 25.75
CA ALA A 341 11.10 -21.19 26.57
C ALA A 341 9.78 -21.46 25.81
N VAL A 342 9.69 -21.10 24.53
CA VAL A 342 8.52 -21.43 23.68
C VAL A 342 8.43 -22.94 23.43
N ILE A 343 9.56 -23.61 23.25
CA ILE A 343 9.64 -25.07 23.08
C ILE A 343 9.24 -25.80 24.36
N ASP A 344 9.78 -25.40 25.51
CA ASP A 344 9.52 -26.01 26.81
C ASP A 344 8.06 -25.83 27.23
N ARG A 345 7.47 -24.65 26.98
CA ARG A 345 6.02 -24.42 27.15
C ARG A 345 5.19 -25.36 26.27
N THR A 346 5.57 -25.50 24.99
CA THR A 346 4.88 -26.40 24.04
C THR A 346 4.95 -27.86 24.50
N THR A 347 6.13 -28.35 24.88
CA THR A 347 6.33 -29.75 25.30
C THR A 347 5.72 -30.05 26.66
N GLN A 348 5.76 -29.11 27.60
CA GLN A 348 5.08 -29.22 28.89
C GLN A 348 3.56 -29.38 28.71
N HIS A 349 2.92 -28.64 27.79
CA HIS A 349 1.50 -28.81 27.48
C HIS A 349 1.18 -30.16 26.81
N LEU A 350 2.06 -30.66 25.92
CA LEU A 350 1.91 -32.02 25.35
C LEU A 350 1.98 -33.10 26.44
N ASP A 351 2.94 -32.99 27.36
CA ASP A 351 3.12 -33.95 28.45
C ASP A 351 1.97 -33.91 29.47
N GLN A 352 1.50 -32.70 29.84
CA GLN A 352 0.31 -32.50 30.69
C GLN A 352 -0.94 -33.17 30.11
N MET A 353 -1.17 -33.05 28.80
CA MET A 353 -2.31 -33.65 28.10
C MET A 353 -2.06 -35.12 27.68
N GLY A 354 -0.90 -35.68 28.01
CA GLY A 354 -0.54 -37.07 27.70
C GLY A 354 -0.40 -37.35 26.19
N ILE A 355 -0.12 -36.33 25.38
CA ILE A 355 -0.05 -36.40 23.92
C ILE A 355 1.29 -36.98 23.50
N ARG A 356 1.29 -38.24 23.05
CA ARG A 356 2.52 -39.00 22.75
C ARG A 356 2.81 -39.10 21.25
N ALA A 357 3.61 -38.18 20.74
CA ALA A 357 4.29 -38.32 19.44
C ALA A 357 5.71 -38.88 19.62
N ALA A 358 6.30 -39.46 18.57
CA ALA A 358 7.71 -39.87 18.58
C ALA A 358 8.66 -38.69 18.27
N SER A 359 8.20 -37.80 17.40
CA SER A 359 8.77 -36.50 17.06
C SER A 359 7.66 -35.62 16.48
N PHE A 360 7.87 -34.31 16.45
CA PHE A 360 7.05 -33.37 15.69
C PHE A 360 7.94 -32.26 15.11
N ASP A 361 7.56 -31.72 13.96
CA ASP A 361 8.21 -30.54 13.41
C ASP A 361 7.51 -29.28 13.92
N LEU A 362 8.30 -28.33 14.42
CA LEU A 362 7.84 -27.03 14.90
C LEU A 362 8.15 -25.96 13.85
N LEU A 363 7.13 -25.22 13.42
CA LEU A 363 7.26 -24.08 12.52
C LEU A 363 6.61 -22.84 13.16
N ALA A 364 7.41 -21.83 13.45
CA ALA A 364 6.95 -20.54 13.94
C ALA A 364 6.73 -19.56 12.78
N VAL A 365 5.60 -18.85 12.80
CA VAL A 365 5.13 -17.97 11.72
C VAL A 365 4.53 -16.67 12.27
N ARG A 366 4.67 -15.58 11.51
CA ARG A 366 4.10 -14.25 11.86
C ARG A 366 2.73 -13.97 11.27
N ASP A 367 2.29 -14.80 10.33
CA ASP A 367 1.02 -14.70 9.61
C ASP A 367 0.68 -16.11 9.13
N LEU A 368 -0.31 -16.77 9.74
CA LEU A 368 -0.64 -18.17 9.43
C LEU A 368 -1.14 -18.34 7.99
N LYS A 369 -1.91 -17.37 7.49
CA LYS A 369 -2.46 -17.39 6.13
C LYS A 369 -1.32 -17.32 5.13
N LYS A 370 -0.48 -16.29 5.18
CA LYS A 370 0.63 -16.10 4.23
C LYS A 370 1.79 -17.09 4.40
N ALA A 371 2.00 -17.64 5.60
CA ALA A 371 3.02 -18.67 5.80
C ALA A 371 2.65 -20.04 5.20
N THR A 372 1.35 -20.31 5.00
CA THR A 372 0.86 -21.55 4.38
C THR A 372 0.54 -21.37 2.89
N GLU A 373 0.09 -20.18 2.47
CA GLU A 373 -0.40 -19.82 1.13
C GLU A 373 0.51 -20.24 -0.04
N LYS A 374 0.16 -21.34 -0.72
CA LYS A 374 0.98 -21.99 -1.75
C LYS A 374 1.29 -21.12 -2.97
N SER A 375 0.45 -20.15 -3.33
CA SER A 375 0.74 -19.23 -4.43
C SER A 375 2.00 -18.38 -4.18
N LEU A 376 2.33 -18.10 -2.91
CA LEU A 376 3.57 -17.41 -2.54
C LEU A 376 4.85 -18.28 -2.67
N ALA A 377 4.74 -19.54 -3.08
CA ALA A 377 5.93 -20.36 -3.42
C ALA A 377 6.59 -19.94 -4.75
N TRP A 378 5.82 -19.32 -5.67
CA TRP A 378 6.27 -18.94 -7.01
C TRP A 378 6.27 -17.41 -7.24
N ASN A 379 5.97 -16.63 -6.20
CA ASN A 379 5.91 -15.17 -6.26
C ASN A 379 7.32 -14.56 -6.13
N THR A 380 7.63 -13.61 -7.01
CA THR A 380 8.94 -12.94 -7.11
C THR A 380 9.16 -11.81 -6.10
N HIS A 381 8.10 -11.33 -5.44
CA HIS A 381 8.12 -10.16 -4.54
C HIS A 381 7.91 -10.51 -3.07
N GLU A 382 7.07 -11.49 -2.76
CA GLU A 382 6.82 -12.04 -1.42
C GLU A 382 6.89 -13.57 -1.46
N ARG A 383 7.56 -14.20 -0.49
CA ARG A 383 7.57 -15.67 -0.34
C ARG A 383 7.01 -16.11 1.00
N ARG A 384 6.50 -17.35 1.11
CA ARG A 384 6.02 -17.91 2.40
C ARG A 384 7.08 -17.83 3.50
N GLU A 385 8.34 -18.07 3.13
CA GLU A 385 9.51 -18.04 4.01
C GLU A 385 9.91 -16.62 4.46
N ASP A 386 9.28 -15.56 3.93
CA ASP A 386 9.34 -14.21 4.50
C ASP A 386 8.35 -14.03 5.68
N TYR A 387 7.42 -14.97 5.87
CA TYR A 387 6.44 -15.02 6.96
C TYR A 387 6.77 -16.07 8.04
N TRP A 388 7.84 -16.84 7.85
CA TRP A 388 8.36 -17.79 8.84
C TRP A 388 9.35 -17.08 9.78
N LEU A 389 9.40 -17.50 11.04
CA LEU A 389 10.29 -16.99 12.09
C LEU A 389 11.38 -18.01 12.42
N TYR A 390 10.98 -19.26 12.64
CA TYR A 390 11.87 -20.34 13.07
C TYR A 390 11.31 -21.71 12.67
N GLN A 391 12.17 -22.67 12.35
CA GLN A 391 11.78 -24.06 12.08
C GLN A 391 12.75 -25.02 12.76
N THR A 392 12.24 -26.08 13.39
CA THR A 392 13.05 -27.16 13.97
C THR A 392 12.27 -28.47 14.02
N SER A 393 12.97 -29.61 14.10
CA SER A 393 12.36 -30.88 14.53
C SER A 393 12.61 -31.10 16.03
N ILE A 394 11.66 -31.72 16.73
CA ILE A 394 11.72 -32.02 18.16
C ILE A 394 11.40 -33.50 18.37
N SER A 395 12.24 -34.20 19.14
CA SER A 395 12.20 -35.67 19.26
C SER A 395 11.99 -36.12 20.71
N TYR A 396 11.22 -37.19 20.93
CA TYR A 396 10.96 -37.70 22.29
C TYR A 396 11.95 -38.80 22.69
N ASN A 397 12.80 -38.53 23.69
CA ASN A 397 13.74 -39.50 24.21
C ASN A 397 13.06 -40.52 25.15
N LYS A 398 12.58 -41.62 24.57
CA LYS A 398 11.91 -42.72 25.30
C LYS A 398 12.74 -43.36 26.43
N ARG A 399 14.07 -43.17 26.47
CA ARG A 399 14.93 -43.68 27.56
C ARG A 399 15.07 -42.68 28.71
N GLY A 400 15.09 -41.39 28.41
CA GLY A 400 15.22 -40.31 29.39
C GLY A 400 13.89 -39.76 29.89
N GLY A 401 12.78 -39.97 29.16
CA GLY A 401 11.47 -39.42 29.49
C GLY A 401 11.33 -37.92 29.19
N PHE A 402 12.12 -37.38 28.26
CA PHE A 402 12.17 -35.94 27.95
C PHE A 402 12.15 -35.66 26.45
N TRP A 403 11.69 -34.46 26.09
CA TRP A 403 11.77 -33.92 24.73
C TRP A 403 13.16 -33.33 24.44
N HIS A 404 13.72 -33.66 23.28
CA HIS A 404 15.02 -33.19 22.83
C HIS A 404 14.89 -32.31 21.58
N PHE A 405 15.30 -31.05 21.75
CA PHE A 405 15.52 -30.05 20.71
C PHE A 405 17.04 -29.86 20.51
N ASN A 406 17.46 -29.59 19.27
CA ASN A 406 18.85 -29.34 18.92
C ASN A 406 18.94 -28.14 17.93
N PRO A 407 19.43 -26.96 18.37
CA PRO A 407 19.45 -25.76 17.54
C PRO A 407 20.35 -25.87 16.29
N ASN A 408 21.27 -26.84 16.25
CA ASN A 408 22.15 -27.07 15.09
C ASN A 408 21.41 -27.73 13.90
N HIS A 409 20.19 -28.22 14.11
CA HIS A 409 19.32 -28.78 13.07
C HIS A 409 18.06 -27.93 12.85
N SER A 410 18.14 -26.65 13.24
CA SER A 410 17.05 -25.69 13.15
C SER A 410 17.39 -24.57 12.16
N THR A 411 16.38 -23.95 11.56
CA THR A 411 16.55 -22.78 10.68
C THR A 411 15.86 -21.57 11.28
N ASN A 412 16.64 -20.54 11.60
CA ASN A 412 16.10 -19.22 11.92
C ASN A 412 15.77 -18.47 10.61
N TYR A 413 14.47 -18.25 10.37
CA TYR A 413 13.97 -17.54 9.19
C TYR A 413 13.89 -16.03 9.41
N LEU A 414 13.71 -15.57 10.66
CA LEU A 414 13.73 -14.17 11.06
C LEU A 414 15.04 -13.48 10.62
N PHE A 415 16.20 -14.01 11.00
CA PHE A 415 17.49 -13.43 10.61
C PHE A 415 17.71 -13.44 9.09
N ARG A 416 17.31 -14.53 8.41
CA ARG A 416 17.36 -14.61 6.93
C ARG A 416 16.46 -13.57 6.26
N TRP A 417 15.34 -13.19 6.88
CA TRP A 417 14.45 -12.14 6.41
C TRP A 417 15.02 -10.75 6.69
N GLU A 418 15.52 -10.49 7.89
CA GLU A 418 16.14 -9.19 8.27
C GLU A 418 17.37 -8.89 7.40
N GLU A 419 18.22 -9.88 7.13
CA GLU A 419 19.36 -9.73 6.20
C GLU A 419 18.90 -9.33 4.78
N ARG A 420 17.80 -9.92 4.28
CA ARG A 420 17.22 -9.53 2.98
C ARG A 420 16.65 -8.11 2.98
N GLN A 421 16.16 -7.60 4.12
CA GLN A 421 15.75 -6.20 4.20
C GLN A 421 16.96 -5.26 4.22
N ALA A 422 17.97 -5.55 5.04
CA ALA A 422 19.19 -4.75 5.13
C ALA A 422 19.94 -4.65 3.79
N ARG A 423 20.07 -5.77 3.06
CA ARG A 423 20.64 -5.79 1.70
C ARG A 423 19.87 -4.88 0.74
N ARG A 424 18.53 -4.99 0.67
CA ARG A 424 17.69 -4.13 -0.18
C ARG A 424 17.75 -2.65 0.19
N GLN A 425 17.85 -2.32 1.48
CA GLN A 425 18.02 -0.94 1.93
C GLN A 425 19.39 -0.38 1.50
N ALA A 426 20.47 -1.14 1.69
CA ALA A 426 21.81 -0.76 1.25
C ALA A 426 21.90 -0.59 -0.28
N GLU A 427 21.22 -1.45 -1.06
CA GLU A 427 21.12 -1.34 -2.52
C GLU A 427 20.43 -0.04 -2.96
N VAL A 428 19.31 0.33 -2.31
CA VAL A 428 18.58 1.59 -2.57
C VAL A 428 19.41 2.82 -2.17
N GLU A 429 20.11 2.77 -1.04
CA GLU A 429 21.03 3.85 -0.65
C GLU A 429 22.22 3.98 -1.61
N ALA A 430 22.82 2.87 -2.05
CA ALA A 430 23.90 2.86 -3.02
C ALA A 430 23.42 3.33 -4.40
N ALA A 431 22.18 3.07 -4.79
CA ALA A 431 21.56 3.66 -5.98
C ALA A 431 21.44 5.19 -5.83
N ARG A 432 20.85 5.70 -4.74
CA ARG A 432 20.74 7.15 -4.47
C ARG A 432 22.09 7.85 -4.43
N LYS A 433 23.10 7.26 -3.79
CA LYS A 433 24.46 7.80 -3.72
C LYS A 433 25.11 7.90 -5.11
N ARG A 434 24.96 6.87 -5.96
CA ARG A 434 25.42 6.90 -7.36
C ARG A 434 24.66 7.91 -8.22
N GLU A 435 23.35 8.05 -8.02
CA GLU A 435 22.53 9.03 -8.75
C GLU A 435 22.94 10.47 -8.40
N MET A 436 23.12 10.78 -7.11
CA MET A 436 23.62 12.10 -6.68
C MET A 436 25.03 12.38 -7.23
N GLN A 437 25.93 11.40 -7.20
CA GLN A 437 27.27 11.53 -7.78
C GLN A 437 27.21 11.81 -9.30
N HIS A 438 26.38 11.07 -10.04
CA HIS A 438 26.21 11.27 -11.48
C HIS A 438 25.66 12.66 -11.81
N ARG A 439 24.70 13.17 -11.03
CA ARG A 439 24.18 14.55 -11.18
C ARG A 439 25.26 15.60 -10.91
N LEU A 440 26.11 15.40 -9.90
CA LEU A 440 27.25 16.28 -9.60
C LEU A 440 28.29 16.26 -10.74
N GLU A 441 28.60 15.08 -11.30
CA GLU A 441 29.49 14.94 -12.44
C GLU A 441 28.94 15.59 -13.71
N GLN A 442 27.64 15.45 -14.00
CA GLN A 442 26.97 16.15 -15.10
C GLN A 442 27.06 17.68 -14.95
N ALA A 443 26.72 18.21 -13.77
CA ALA A 443 26.86 19.63 -13.46
C ALA A 443 28.33 20.11 -13.56
N GLY A 444 29.29 19.28 -13.15
CA GLY A 444 30.72 19.52 -13.32
C GLY A 444 31.14 19.60 -14.79
N TYR A 445 30.62 18.71 -15.66
CA TYR A 445 30.89 18.76 -17.10
C TYR A 445 30.24 19.98 -17.76
N GLU A 446 29.06 20.40 -17.29
CA GLU A 446 28.38 21.61 -17.75
C GLU A 446 29.14 22.87 -17.36
N ALA A 447 29.50 23.00 -16.07
CA ALA A 447 30.34 24.08 -15.57
C ALA A 447 31.72 24.15 -16.26
N GLN A 448 32.33 23.00 -16.58
CA GLN A 448 33.58 22.97 -17.36
C GLN A 448 33.38 23.50 -18.80
N ARG A 449 32.27 23.16 -19.48
CA ARG A 449 31.94 23.73 -20.80
C ARG A 449 31.67 25.24 -20.72
N GLN A 450 30.97 25.68 -19.68
CA GLN A 450 30.69 27.11 -19.44
C GLN A 450 31.99 27.91 -19.24
N LEU A 451 32.93 27.39 -18.45
CA LEU A 451 34.23 28.03 -18.22
C LEU A 451 35.07 28.16 -19.50
N ILE A 452 35.15 27.08 -20.30
CA ILE A 452 35.83 27.13 -21.60
C ILE A 452 35.20 28.20 -22.49
N LYS A 453 33.86 28.28 -22.55
CA LYS A 453 33.19 29.27 -23.39
C LYS A 453 33.39 30.71 -22.89
N TYR A 454 33.40 30.91 -21.58
CA TYR A 454 33.74 32.21 -21.00
C TYR A 454 35.19 32.61 -21.28
N GLU A 455 36.14 31.68 -21.28
CA GLU A 455 37.55 31.95 -21.61
C GLU A 455 37.77 32.24 -23.12
N GLU A 456 36.99 31.63 -24.01
CA GLU A 456 36.91 32.04 -25.43
C GLU A 456 36.42 33.49 -25.55
N LEU A 457 35.28 33.83 -24.93
CA LEU A 457 34.70 35.18 -24.96
C LEU A 457 35.67 36.23 -24.38
N ARG A 458 36.40 35.90 -23.30
CA ARG A 458 37.43 36.78 -22.74
C ARG A 458 38.59 37.05 -23.69
N ARG A 459 38.99 36.07 -24.50
CA ARG A 459 40.06 36.26 -25.50
C ARG A 459 39.57 37.15 -26.64
N GLU A 460 38.38 36.85 -27.16
CA GLU A 460 37.75 37.61 -28.24
C GLU A 460 37.43 39.06 -27.83
N ALA A 461 37.15 39.33 -26.56
CA ALA A 461 36.96 40.68 -26.04
C ALA A 461 38.25 41.50 -25.90
N LEU A 462 39.40 40.84 -25.76
CA LEU A 462 40.71 41.51 -25.77
C LEU A 462 41.20 41.78 -27.20
N GLU A 463 40.88 40.89 -28.14
CA GLU A 463 41.33 40.96 -29.53
C GLU A 463 40.39 41.80 -30.41
N HIS A 464 39.08 41.57 -30.34
CA HIS A 464 38.06 42.06 -31.29
C HIS A 464 36.72 42.51 -30.62
N PRO A 465 36.74 43.41 -29.61
CA PRO A 465 35.53 43.76 -28.84
C PRO A 465 34.36 44.30 -29.66
N ALA A 466 34.62 45.02 -30.76
CA ALA A 466 33.56 45.51 -31.66
C ALA A 466 32.86 44.38 -32.43
N GLN A 467 33.56 43.27 -32.72
CA GLN A 467 32.98 42.12 -33.42
C GLN A 467 32.05 41.30 -32.52
N LEU A 468 32.32 41.26 -31.20
CA LEU A 468 31.43 40.63 -30.22
C LEU A 468 30.05 41.28 -30.20
N VAL A 469 30.02 42.62 -30.12
CA VAL A 469 28.78 43.41 -30.14
C VAL A 469 28.06 43.24 -31.48
N ALA A 470 28.79 43.40 -32.60
CA ALA A 470 28.22 43.23 -33.94
C ALA A 470 27.63 41.84 -34.18
N ARG A 471 28.15 40.78 -33.53
CA ARG A 471 27.60 39.42 -33.61
C ARG A 471 26.36 39.19 -32.73
N GLN A 472 26.08 40.05 -31.75
CA GLN A 472 24.78 40.01 -31.04
C GLN A 472 23.67 40.63 -31.90
N VAL A 473 24.02 41.53 -32.81
CA VAL A 473 23.06 42.21 -33.70
C VAL A 473 22.85 41.37 -34.97
N ASN A 474 21.60 40.98 -35.21
CA ASN A 474 21.16 40.38 -36.45
C ASN A 474 19.94 41.17 -36.95
N ASP A 475 20.20 42.07 -37.89
CA ASP A 475 19.23 42.99 -38.50
C ASP A 475 18.75 42.47 -39.87
N VAL A 476 17.69 43.06 -40.42
CA VAL A 476 17.07 42.59 -41.67
C VAL A 476 17.94 42.92 -42.87
N SER A 477 18.48 41.87 -43.52
CA SER A 477 19.31 42.06 -44.71
C SER A 477 18.55 42.76 -45.85
N TYR A 478 19.04 43.93 -46.25
CA TYR A 478 18.58 44.69 -47.41
C TYR A 478 19.58 44.55 -48.57
N ARG A 479 19.10 44.18 -49.76
CA ARG A 479 19.88 44.16 -51.01
C ARG A 479 19.01 44.56 -52.21
N PRO A 480 19.20 45.75 -52.81
CA PRO A 480 18.46 46.17 -53.99
C PRO A 480 18.51 45.15 -55.12
N GLY A 481 17.35 44.86 -55.74
CA GLY A 481 17.26 43.97 -56.90
C GLY A 481 17.46 42.47 -56.62
N ALA A 482 17.60 42.06 -55.35
CA ALA A 482 17.76 40.66 -54.96
C ALA A 482 16.68 40.21 -53.97
N ASN A 483 16.41 38.91 -53.90
CA ASN A 483 15.55 38.36 -52.85
C ASN A 483 16.29 38.48 -51.50
N SER A 484 15.80 39.38 -50.66
CA SER A 484 16.40 39.83 -49.40
C SER A 484 15.39 39.72 -48.25
N GLY A 485 15.85 39.90 -47.01
CA GLY A 485 14.95 39.87 -45.85
C GLY A 485 13.85 40.93 -45.98
N TYR A 486 14.24 42.16 -46.29
CA TYR A 486 13.32 43.28 -46.44
C TYR A 486 12.30 43.06 -47.57
N SER A 487 12.73 42.55 -48.74
CA SER A 487 11.80 42.25 -49.84
C SER A 487 10.83 41.10 -49.54
N SER A 488 11.14 40.25 -48.54
CA SER A 488 10.19 39.25 -48.02
C SER A 488 9.17 39.86 -47.06
N MET A 489 9.54 40.88 -46.27
CA MET A 489 8.60 41.57 -45.37
C MET A 489 7.64 42.47 -46.15
N MET A 490 8.12 43.11 -47.23
CA MET A 490 7.28 43.80 -48.23
C MET A 490 6.24 42.89 -48.92
N GLN A 491 6.31 41.57 -48.73
CA GLN A 491 5.33 40.58 -49.22
C GLN A 491 4.44 40.01 -48.08
N GLY A 492 4.44 40.65 -46.90
CA GLY A 492 3.73 40.18 -45.70
C GLY A 492 4.48 39.12 -44.89
N GLY A 493 5.77 38.92 -45.16
CA GLY A 493 6.64 38.06 -44.34
C GLY A 493 7.11 38.72 -43.04
N SER A 494 7.81 37.94 -42.21
CA SER A 494 8.50 38.45 -41.01
C SER A 494 9.95 37.98 -40.95
N ALA A 495 10.82 38.80 -40.39
CA ALA A 495 12.21 38.45 -40.09
C ALA A 495 12.38 38.12 -38.60
N LYS A 496 13.38 37.30 -38.25
CA LYS A 496 13.86 37.20 -36.87
C LYS A 496 15.00 38.19 -36.69
N VAL A 497 14.93 39.03 -35.66
CA VAL A 497 15.94 40.04 -35.39
C VAL A 497 16.44 40.01 -33.95
N SER A 498 17.67 40.45 -33.79
CA SER A 498 18.23 40.85 -32.50
C SER A 498 18.91 42.21 -32.69
N LEU A 499 18.42 43.23 -32.00
CA LEU A 499 18.81 44.62 -32.23
C LEU A 499 19.30 45.26 -30.93
N ILE A 500 20.26 46.17 -31.07
CA ILE A 500 20.54 47.18 -30.05
C ILE A 500 19.64 48.36 -30.38
N ALA A 501 18.65 48.60 -29.54
CA ALA A 501 17.64 49.63 -29.72
C ALA A 501 17.81 50.76 -28.71
N HIS A 502 17.33 51.95 -29.07
CA HIS A 502 17.06 53.03 -28.13
C HIS A 502 15.58 53.37 -28.21
N LEU A 503 14.95 53.55 -27.05
CA LEU A 503 13.53 53.82 -26.87
C LEU A 503 13.38 55.25 -26.39
N ASP A 504 12.69 56.09 -27.16
CA ASP A 504 12.60 57.54 -26.94
C ASP A 504 11.20 58.01 -26.49
N GLY A 505 10.23 57.12 -26.43
CA GLY A 505 8.87 57.39 -25.95
C GLY A 505 7.86 56.31 -26.33
N LYS A 506 6.57 56.58 -26.07
CA LYS A 506 5.46 55.69 -26.45
C LYS A 506 4.66 56.21 -27.66
N SER A 507 4.36 55.31 -28.58
CA SER A 507 3.44 55.50 -29.71
C SER A 507 2.17 54.67 -29.46
N GLY A 508 1.16 55.29 -28.84
CA GLY A 508 -0.07 54.61 -28.43
C GLY A 508 0.20 53.51 -27.38
N GLU A 509 -0.07 52.26 -27.75
CA GLU A 509 0.21 51.08 -26.92
C GLU A 509 1.63 50.50 -27.13
N SER A 510 2.35 50.94 -28.18
CA SER A 510 3.71 50.50 -28.51
C SER A 510 4.77 51.49 -27.99
N TRP A 511 6.03 51.06 -27.94
CA TRP A 511 7.19 51.96 -27.77
C TRP A 511 7.71 52.43 -29.14
N ARG A 512 8.19 53.67 -29.22
CA ARG A 512 8.92 54.17 -30.40
C ARG A 512 10.42 53.97 -30.21
N LEU A 513 11.09 53.60 -31.29
CA LEU A 513 12.54 53.48 -31.41
C LEU A 513 13.08 54.59 -32.33
N ASP A 514 14.20 55.20 -31.96
CA ASP A 514 14.98 56.15 -32.78
C ASP A 514 16.32 55.55 -33.26
N TYR A 515 16.64 54.33 -32.83
CA TYR A 515 17.85 53.59 -33.20
C TYR A 515 17.55 52.08 -33.23
N PRO A 516 18.06 51.31 -34.21
CA PRO A 516 18.97 51.72 -35.30
C PRO A 516 18.31 52.52 -36.43
N TYR A 517 16.98 52.50 -36.50
CA TYR A 517 16.10 53.27 -37.39
C TYR A 517 14.73 53.45 -36.69
N GLU A 518 13.82 54.21 -37.31
CA GLU A 518 12.48 54.43 -36.75
C GLU A 518 11.64 53.14 -36.77
N ALA A 519 11.09 52.74 -35.62
CA ALA A 519 10.26 51.54 -35.50
C ALA A 519 9.28 51.61 -34.31
N GLU A 520 8.22 50.80 -34.36
CA GLU A 520 7.32 50.53 -33.23
C GLU A 520 7.59 49.15 -32.61
N LEU A 521 7.79 49.12 -31.29
CA LEU A 521 8.08 47.91 -30.52
C LEU A 521 6.89 47.53 -29.63
N SER A 522 6.34 46.34 -29.88
CA SER A 522 5.38 45.66 -29.00
C SER A 522 6.15 44.83 -27.95
N VAL A 523 5.92 45.13 -26.68
CA VAL A 523 6.58 44.48 -25.53
C VAL A 523 5.62 43.49 -24.85
N PRO A 524 6.05 42.27 -24.49
CA PRO A 524 5.22 41.31 -23.74
C PRO A 524 4.71 41.83 -22.39
N ASP A 525 3.49 41.43 -22.04
CA ASP A 525 2.87 41.72 -20.74
C ASP A 525 3.77 41.32 -19.56
N GLY A 526 3.88 42.21 -18.57
CA GLY A 526 4.66 42.01 -17.36
C GLY A 526 6.14 42.40 -17.45
N ILE A 527 6.66 42.77 -18.63
CA ILE A 527 8.00 43.36 -18.76
C ILE A 527 7.89 44.88 -18.57
N ALA A 528 8.51 45.40 -17.50
CA ALA A 528 8.68 46.83 -17.30
C ALA A 528 9.76 47.39 -18.25
N VAL A 529 9.45 48.49 -18.92
CA VAL A 529 10.30 49.20 -19.88
C VAL A 529 10.09 50.69 -19.68
N ASP A 530 11.18 51.45 -19.76
CA ASP A 530 11.27 52.91 -19.68
C ASP A 530 12.14 53.44 -20.85
N GLU A 531 12.22 54.77 -21.04
CA GLU A 531 13.13 55.38 -22.03
C GLU A 531 14.60 54.98 -21.77
N GLY A 532 15.35 54.64 -22.83
CA GLY A 532 16.75 54.22 -22.71
C GLY A 532 17.22 53.18 -23.73
N TRP A 533 18.36 52.54 -23.46
CA TRP A 533 19.01 51.57 -24.35
C TRP A 533 18.63 50.13 -24.00
N TYR A 534 18.33 49.31 -25.01
CA TYR A 534 17.89 47.93 -24.83
C TYR A 534 18.54 47.00 -25.86
N PHE A 535 18.80 45.77 -25.44
CA PHE A 535 18.97 44.65 -26.36
C PHE A 535 17.63 43.93 -26.50
N ILE A 536 17.09 43.91 -27.70
CA ILE A 536 15.81 43.28 -28.03
C ILE A 536 16.03 42.09 -28.95
N GLN A 537 15.26 41.02 -28.75
CA GLN A 537 15.18 39.89 -29.67
C GLN A 537 13.73 39.60 -29.96
N GLY A 538 13.37 39.40 -31.24
CA GLY A 538 11.96 39.36 -31.63
C GLY A 538 11.73 38.97 -33.08
N LYS A 539 10.51 39.25 -33.55
CA LYS A 539 10.17 39.25 -34.98
C LYS A 539 9.96 40.67 -35.46
N GLU A 540 10.40 40.95 -36.68
CA GLU A 540 10.12 42.21 -37.37
C GLU A 540 9.16 41.98 -38.53
N THR A 541 8.30 42.96 -38.76
CA THR A 541 7.30 43.06 -39.82
C THR A 541 7.24 44.51 -40.31
N LEU A 542 6.62 44.76 -41.47
CA LEU A 542 6.38 46.13 -41.96
C LEU A 542 4.90 46.47 -41.86
N ASP A 543 4.59 47.66 -41.34
CA ASP A 543 3.27 48.27 -41.36
C ASP A 543 3.11 49.03 -42.68
N SER A 544 2.16 48.62 -43.53
CA SER A 544 1.91 49.26 -44.82
C SER A 544 0.97 50.47 -44.75
N GLU A 545 0.41 50.78 -43.58
CA GLU A 545 -0.48 51.94 -43.37
C GLU A 545 0.23 53.12 -42.71
N LYS A 546 1.41 52.87 -42.11
CA LYS A 546 2.33 53.89 -41.56
C LYS A 546 3.58 54.00 -42.40
N GLN A 547 4.18 55.20 -42.43
CA GLN A 547 5.48 55.44 -43.05
C GLN A 547 6.45 56.06 -42.04
N ASP A 548 7.75 55.82 -42.23
CA ASP A 548 8.85 56.45 -41.49
C ASP A 548 9.24 57.83 -42.06
N GLU A 549 10.21 58.51 -41.44
CA GLU A 549 10.81 59.76 -41.96
C GLU A 549 11.45 59.65 -43.38
N GLN A 550 11.50 58.47 -44.00
CA GLN A 550 12.08 58.20 -45.32
C GLN A 550 11.03 57.79 -46.38
N ASP A 551 9.73 57.98 -46.09
CA ASP A 551 8.58 57.53 -46.89
C ASP A 551 8.49 55.99 -47.06
N LEU A 552 9.18 55.19 -46.23
CA LEU A 552 9.15 53.71 -46.27
C LEU A 552 8.12 53.15 -45.28
N PRO A 553 7.53 51.96 -45.54
CA PRO A 553 6.64 51.27 -44.60
C PRO A 553 7.29 51.07 -43.22
N LEU A 554 6.62 51.52 -42.15
CA LEU A 554 7.21 51.58 -40.82
C LEU A 554 7.51 50.17 -40.25
N ALA A 555 8.70 49.97 -39.69
CA ALA A 555 9.06 48.70 -39.05
C ALA A 555 8.29 48.49 -37.74
N ARG A 556 7.71 47.31 -37.56
CA ARG A 556 7.03 46.88 -36.32
C ARG A 556 7.64 45.59 -35.78
N ILE A 557 8.09 45.63 -34.52
CA ILE A 557 8.83 44.57 -33.86
C ILE A 557 7.98 43.95 -32.73
N GLU A 558 7.72 42.65 -32.80
CA GLU A 558 7.22 41.84 -31.69
C GLU A 558 8.39 41.32 -30.85
N ALA A 559 8.61 41.86 -29.65
CA ALA A 559 9.68 41.37 -28.78
C ALA A 559 9.34 40.00 -28.16
N ALA A 560 10.30 39.09 -28.15
CA ALA A 560 10.32 37.88 -27.33
C ALA A 560 11.21 38.04 -26.10
N THR A 561 12.29 38.83 -26.22
CA THR A 561 13.22 39.18 -25.15
C THR A 561 13.48 40.68 -25.18
N VAL A 562 13.45 41.34 -24.02
CA VAL A 562 13.85 42.74 -23.84
C VAL A 562 14.79 42.81 -22.64
N MET A 563 16.00 43.32 -22.83
CA MET A 563 17.00 43.49 -21.78
C MET A 563 17.50 44.93 -21.73
N ALA A 564 17.27 45.63 -20.61
CA ALA A 564 17.76 46.99 -20.40
C ALA A 564 19.30 47.03 -20.33
N CYS A 565 19.90 47.97 -21.05
CA CYS A 565 21.34 48.21 -21.09
C CYS A 565 21.72 49.43 -20.24
N LYS A 566 22.80 49.30 -19.46
CA LYS A 566 23.32 50.36 -18.58
C LYS A 566 24.16 51.38 -19.35
N ASN A 567 24.80 50.97 -20.43
CA ASN A 567 25.66 51.81 -21.26
C ASN A 567 24.97 52.16 -22.58
N LYS A 568 25.20 53.40 -23.06
CA LYS A 568 24.78 53.84 -24.40
C LYS A 568 25.29 52.86 -25.47
N GLY A 569 24.42 52.51 -26.42
CA GLY A 569 24.73 51.53 -27.47
C GLY A 569 24.91 50.09 -26.95
N CYS A 570 24.38 49.77 -25.77
CA CYS A 570 24.54 48.47 -25.11
C CYS A 570 26.00 47.99 -25.02
N GLY A 571 26.91 48.90 -24.63
CA GLY A 571 28.36 48.62 -24.57
C GLY A 571 28.76 47.41 -23.71
N GLU A 572 27.94 47.01 -22.74
CA GLU A 572 28.11 45.76 -21.99
C GLU A 572 27.96 44.47 -22.82
N LEU A 573 27.46 44.53 -24.06
CA LEU A 573 27.52 43.39 -25.00
C LEU A 573 28.94 43.14 -25.54
N SER A 574 29.94 43.90 -25.10
CA SER A 574 31.36 43.54 -25.25
C SER A 574 31.94 42.82 -24.01
N ASP A 575 31.23 42.79 -22.87
CA ASP A 575 31.67 42.12 -21.65
C ASP A 575 31.41 40.59 -21.73
N PRO A 576 32.45 39.75 -21.61
CA PRO A 576 32.33 38.29 -21.58
C PRO A 576 31.38 37.75 -20.52
N LEU A 577 31.25 38.42 -19.36
CA LEU A 577 30.36 37.95 -18.28
C LEU A 577 28.88 38.21 -18.64
N THR A 578 28.57 39.41 -19.11
CA THR A 578 27.25 39.78 -19.62
C THR A 578 26.81 38.88 -20.78
N LEU A 579 27.72 38.63 -21.75
CA LEU A 579 27.46 37.71 -22.86
C LEU A 579 27.23 36.26 -22.39
N MET A 580 28.00 35.77 -21.42
CA MET A 580 27.83 34.41 -20.91
C MET A 580 26.51 34.24 -20.15
N ARG A 581 26.12 35.23 -19.35
CA ARG A 581 24.84 35.27 -18.62
C ARG A 581 23.65 35.29 -19.58
N LEU A 582 23.71 36.12 -20.63
CA LEU A 582 22.72 36.15 -21.70
C LEU A 582 22.63 34.80 -22.44
N ALA A 583 23.78 34.19 -22.78
CA ALA A 583 23.82 32.91 -23.50
C ALA A 583 23.32 31.70 -22.67
N LEU A 584 23.37 31.79 -21.33
CA LEU A 584 22.82 30.79 -20.41
C LEU A 584 21.39 31.08 -19.96
N ASN A 585 20.87 32.30 -20.22
CA ASN A 585 19.67 32.86 -19.59
C ASN A 585 19.72 32.79 -18.04
N ASP A 586 20.91 32.98 -17.47
CA ASP A 586 21.17 33.00 -16.03
C ASP A 586 21.85 34.33 -15.67
N PRO A 587 21.14 35.29 -15.02
CA PRO A 587 21.71 36.58 -14.67
C PRO A 587 22.64 36.53 -13.44
N GLN A 588 22.65 35.44 -12.67
CA GLN A 588 23.53 35.28 -11.52
C GLN A 588 24.86 34.64 -11.89
N TRP A 589 24.87 33.68 -12.84
CA TRP A 589 26.03 32.88 -13.25
C TRP A 589 27.37 33.60 -13.11
N SER A 590 28.32 32.99 -12.39
CA SER A 590 29.69 33.46 -12.32
C SER A 590 30.73 32.38 -12.65
N PRO A 591 31.92 32.76 -13.14
CA PRO A 591 33.02 31.83 -13.36
C PRO A 591 33.47 31.13 -12.07
N ASP A 592 33.32 31.76 -10.91
CA ASP A 592 33.82 31.21 -9.64
C ASP A 592 32.83 30.20 -9.03
N GLU A 593 31.52 30.37 -9.19
CA GLU A 593 30.52 29.32 -8.91
C GLU A 593 30.65 28.12 -9.86
N ALA A 594 30.93 28.37 -11.15
CA ALA A 594 31.23 27.32 -12.11
C ALA A 594 32.51 26.56 -11.71
N ARG A 595 33.58 27.26 -11.29
CA ARG A 595 34.80 26.64 -10.75
C ARG A 595 34.53 25.84 -9.48
N GLU A 596 33.70 26.35 -8.57
CA GLU A 596 33.32 25.64 -7.36
C GLU A 596 32.52 24.37 -7.69
N THR A 597 31.64 24.42 -8.69
CA THR A 597 30.86 23.27 -9.19
C THR A 597 31.77 22.20 -9.79
N VAL A 598 32.77 22.58 -10.59
CA VAL A 598 33.81 21.66 -11.09
C VAL A 598 34.61 21.02 -9.94
N ASN A 599 34.95 21.79 -8.90
CA ASN A 599 35.67 21.28 -7.73
C ASN A 599 34.81 20.39 -6.83
N LYS A 600 33.48 20.62 -6.77
CA LYS A 600 32.51 19.75 -6.08
C LYS A 600 32.34 18.41 -6.81
N ALA A 601 32.37 18.42 -8.14
CA ALA A 601 32.32 17.21 -8.97
C ALA A 601 33.63 16.39 -8.90
N TRP A 602 34.78 17.07 -9.02
CA TRP A 602 36.11 16.44 -8.99
C TRP A 602 37.10 17.23 -8.12
N PRO A 603 37.15 16.95 -6.81
CA PRO A 603 38.09 17.59 -5.89
C PRO A 603 39.54 17.44 -6.37
N GLY A 604 40.29 18.56 -6.39
CA GLY A 604 41.71 18.61 -6.78
C GLY A 604 41.99 18.87 -8.27
N LYS A 605 41.01 18.68 -9.17
CA LYS A 605 41.21 18.75 -10.63
C LYS A 605 41.69 20.12 -11.17
N GLN A 606 41.57 21.20 -10.39
CA GLN A 606 42.06 22.55 -10.74
C GLN A 606 43.53 22.82 -10.37
N GLN A 607 44.26 21.86 -9.81
CA GLN A 607 45.70 22.05 -9.51
C GLN A 607 46.62 21.87 -10.72
N GLU A 608 46.14 21.29 -11.83
CA GLU A 608 46.93 21.01 -13.04
C GLU A 608 46.86 22.12 -14.12
N SER A 609 46.12 23.21 -13.87
CA SER A 609 45.85 24.28 -14.85
C SER A 609 46.07 25.69 -14.28
N ARG A 610 47.26 25.94 -13.71
CA ARG A 610 47.75 27.27 -13.28
C ARG A 610 49.12 27.55 -13.86
#